data_AF-A0A7S4E2Z5-F1
#
_entry.id   AF-A0A7S4E2Z5-F1
#
_cell.length_a   1.000
_cell.length_b   1.000
_cell.length_c   1.000
_cell.angle_alpha   90.00
_cell.angle_beta   90.00
_cell.angle_gamma   90.00
#
_symmetry.space_group_name_H-M   'P 1'
#
loop_
_entity.id
_entity.type
_entity.pdbx_description
1 polymer ?
#
loop_
_entity_poly.entity_id
_entity_poly.type
_entity_poly.pdbx_seq_one_letter_code
_entity_poly.pdbx_strand_id
1 'polypeptide(L)'
;DGEPQSAGGAYAVDVLTAEAAAAREPGLQAKDGRWHWYPDEGRADPAATVATLQKAAEAAGATFRWGAKVDGLLPGGKGVRIGGDDVRADAVVLAAGVGIPALGAPVPMKRSPGVLAHTQPKTGTTRMRGLVVDAVSGVHFLQRNDGTAVVGGDLKGYAVASSSSMEDAA
;
A
#
# COMPACT_ATOMS: atom_id res chain seq x y z
N ASP A 1 11.49 28.71 -17.44
CA ASP A 1 12.34 27.72 -18.15
C ASP A 1 12.76 26.64 -17.16
N GLY A 2 11.89 25.63 -16.99
CA GLY A 2 12.05 24.57 -16.00
C GLY A 2 12.43 23.27 -16.67
N GLU A 3 13.71 23.09 -16.94
CA GLU A 3 14.25 21.80 -17.39
C GLU A 3 13.90 20.72 -16.35
N PRO A 4 13.36 19.57 -16.77
CA PRO A 4 13.08 18.45 -15.87
C PRO A 4 14.40 17.96 -15.27
N GLN A 5 14.59 18.22 -13.97
CA GLN A 5 15.71 17.65 -13.24
C GLN A 5 15.43 16.16 -13.03
N SER A 6 16.02 15.31 -13.87
CA SER A 6 16.07 13.88 -13.62
C SER A 6 16.87 13.65 -12.33
N ALA A 7 16.18 13.32 -11.24
CA ALA A 7 16.84 12.83 -10.04
C ALA A 7 17.49 11.48 -10.39
N GLY A 8 18.79 11.48 -10.70
CA GLY A 8 19.66 10.31 -10.73
C GLY A 8 19.11 9.06 -11.41
N GLY A 9 19.08 9.05 -12.76
CA GLY A 9 19.17 7.83 -13.58
C GLY A 9 18.06 6.78 -13.44
N ALA A 10 17.16 6.73 -14.43
CA ALA A 10 16.25 5.63 -14.80
C ALA A 10 14.78 5.64 -14.30
N TYR A 11 14.35 6.60 -13.46
CA TYR A 11 12.93 6.76 -13.14
C TYR A 11 12.39 8.11 -13.60
N ALA A 12 11.36 8.12 -14.43
CA ALA A 12 10.79 9.35 -14.98
C ALA A 12 10.11 10.16 -13.87
N VAL A 13 10.44 11.45 -13.79
CA VAL A 13 9.81 12.38 -12.84
C VAL A 13 9.68 13.77 -13.47
N ASP A 14 8.47 14.31 -13.44
CA ASP A 14 8.19 15.70 -13.79
C ASP A 14 8.09 16.52 -12.50
N VAL A 15 8.87 17.59 -12.38
CA VAL A 15 8.69 18.59 -11.32
C VAL A 15 7.65 19.61 -11.78
N LEU A 16 6.59 19.80 -11.00
CA LEU A 16 5.44 20.60 -11.39
C LEU A 16 5.25 21.83 -10.49
N THR A 17 4.73 22.89 -11.11
CA THR A 17 4.06 23.99 -10.40
C THR A 17 2.72 23.52 -9.82
N ALA A 18 2.18 24.25 -8.83
CA ALA A 18 0.83 23.98 -8.31
C ALA A 18 -0.26 23.99 -9.38
N GLU A 19 -0.21 24.93 -10.34
CA GLU A 19 -1.16 25.01 -11.46
C GLU A 19 -1.08 23.76 -12.34
N ALA A 20 0.12 23.37 -12.78
CA ALA A 20 0.35 22.15 -13.55
C ALA A 20 -0.05 20.85 -12.80
N ALA A 21 0.07 20.83 -11.47
CA ALA A 21 -0.39 19.73 -10.64
C ALA A 21 -1.92 19.67 -10.58
N ALA A 22 -2.61 20.80 -10.35
CA ALA A 22 -4.06 20.88 -10.36
C ALA A 22 -4.66 20.56 -11.74
N ALA A 23 -3.99 20.96 -12.83
CA ALA A 23 -4.41 20.59 -14.18
C ALA A 23 -4.30 19.07 -14.43
N ARG A 24 -3.27 18.42 -13.87
CA ARG A 24 -3.07 16.95 -13.93
C ARG A 24 -3.93 16.18 -12.94
N GLU A 25 -4.35 16.77 -11.84
CA GLU A 25 -5.27 16.14 -10.90
C GLU A 25 -6.39 17.13 -10.56
N PRO A 26 -7.45 17.24 -11.39
CA PRO A 26 -8.49 18.24 -11.19
C PRO A 26 -9.29 18.08 -9.88
N GLY A 27 -9.25 16.91 -9.25
CA GLY A 27 -9.81 16.71 -7.91
C GLY A 27 -8.94 17.27 -6.77
N LEU A 28 -7.68 17.61 -7.06
CA LEU A 28 -6.70 18.10 -6.10
C LEU A 28 -6.76 19.62 -6.00
N GLN A 29 -6.94 20.11 -4.77
CA GLN A 29 -6.71 21.52 -4.44
C GLN A 29 -5.21 21.73 -4.21
N ALA A 30 -4.44 21.85 -5.30
CA ALA A 30 -3.00 22.03 -5.21
C ALA A 30 -2.67 23.38 -4.55
N LYS A 31 -1.78 23.35 -3.56
CA LYS A 31 -1.23 24.53 -2.89
C LYS A 31 0.17 24.82 -3.41
N ASP A 32 0.65 26.04 -3.14
CA ASP A 32 2.04 26.42 -3.40
C ASP A 32 2.99 25.45 -2.70
N GLY A 33 3.93 24.90 -3.46
CA GLY A 33 4.82 23.84 -3.00
C GLY A 33 5.53 23.14 -4.15
N ARG A 34 6.29 22.10 -3.82
CA ARG A 34 6.98 21.25 -4.79
C ARG A 34 6.14 20.02 -5.10
N TRP A 35 5.74 19.88 -6.35
CA TRP A 35 5.00 18.73 -6.84
C TRP A 35 5.90 17.87 -7.70
N HIS A 36 5.82 16.55 -7.53
CA HIS A 36 6.52 15.57 -8.35
C HIS A 36 5.47 14.63 -8.95
N TRP A 37 5.53 14.43 -10.25
CA TRP A 37 4.67 13.52 -10.98
C TRP A 37 5.51 12.40 -11.59
N TYR A 38 5.12 11.16 -11.30
CA TYR A 38 5.79 9.97 -11.78
C TYR A 38 4.87 9.28 -12.81
N PRO A 39 5.10 9.50 -14.13
CA PRO A 39 4.17 9.06 -15.17
C PRO A 39 4.03 7.54 -15.29
N ASP A 40 5.04 6.80 -14.83
CA ASP A 40 5.07 5.33 -14.85
C ASP A 40 4.46 4.71 -13.58
N GLU A 41 4.08 5.52 -12.59
CA GLU A 41 3.39 5.04 -11.40
C GLU A 41 1.90 4.83 -11.64
N GLY A 42 1.34 3.90 -10.88
CA GLY A 42 -0.07 3.57 -10.93
C GLY A 42 -0.55 2.97 -9.63
N ARG A 43 -1.73 2.37 -9.69
CA ARG A 43 -2.33 1.68 -8.57
C ARG A 43 -3.01 0.40 -9.03
N ALA A 44 -3.13 -0.53 -8.12
CA ALA A 44 -3.96 -1.71 -8.30
C ALA A 44 -4.85 -1.89 -7.07
N ASP A 45 -6.01 -2.52 -7.25
CA ASP A 45 -6.79 -3.00 -6.12
C ASP A 45 -6.07 -4.24 -5.54
N PRO A 46 -5.62 -4.22 -4.27
CA PRO A 46 -4.82 -5.32 -3.74
C PRO A 46 -5.60 -6.64 -3.67
N ALA A 47 -6.88 -6.60 -3.32
CA ALA A 47 -7.70 -7.80 -3.20
C ALA A 47 -7.95 -8.44 -4.56
N ALA A 48 -8.32 -7.64 -5.57
CA ALA A 48 -8.50 -8.12 -6.94
C ALA A 48 -7.18 -8.63 -7.55
N THR A 49 -6.06 -7.98 -7.23
CA THR A 49 -4.73 -8.40 -7.68
C THR A 49 -4.38 -9.78 -7.12
N VAL A 50 -4.49 -9.99 -5.81
CA VAL A 50 -4.21 -11.29 -5.17
C VAL A 50 -5.16 -12.37 -5.69
N ALA A 51 -6.45 -12.09 -5.82
CA ALA A 51 -7.42 -13.05 -6.37
C ALA A 51 -7.08 -13.46 -7.81
N THR A 52 -6.59 -12.53 -8.63
CA THR A 52 -6.17 -12.80 -10.01
C THR A 52 -4.91 -13.66 -10.04
N LEU A 53 -3.91 -13.31 -9.23
CA LEU A 53 -2.66 -14.09 -9.13
C LEU A 53 -2.90 -15.50 -8.60
N GLN A 54 -3.79 -15.67 -7.60
CA GLN A 54 -4.18 -16.97 -7.08
C GLN A 54 -4.79 -17.84 -8.18
N LYS A 55 -5.78 -17.33 -8.92
CA LYS A 55 -6.43 -18.07 -10.01
C LYS A 55 -5.43 -18.48 -11.09
N ALA A 56 -4.50 -17.59 -11.44
CA ALA A 56 -3.45 -17.91 -12.40
C ALA A 56 -2.51 -19.01 -11.89
N ALA A 57 -2.14 -18.97 -10.61
CA ALA A 57 -1.31 -20.00 -9.99
C ALA A 57 -2.03 -21.36 -9.93
N GLU A 58 -3.32 -21.39 -9.56
CA GLU A 58 -4.15 -22.61 -9.58
C GLU A 58 -4.24 -23.20 -10.99
N ALA A 59 -4.47 -22.35 -12.01
CA ALA A 59 -4.49 -22.78 -13.41
C ALA A 59 -3.14 -23.35 -13.89
N ALA A 60 -2.03 -22.89 -13.30
CA ALA A 60 -0.69 -23.42 -13.53
C ALA A 60 -0.37 -24.67 -12.68
N GLY A 61 -1.31 -25.17 -11.86
CA GLY A 61 -1.17 -26.39 -11.06
C GLY A 61 -0.79 -26.18 -9.60
N ALA A 62 -0.76 -24.94 -9.10
CA ALA A 62 -0.51 -24.69 -7.68
C ALA A 62 -1.69 -25.18 -6.82
N THR A 63 -1.37 -25.76 -5.65
CA THR A 63 -2.38 -26.16 -4.65
C THR A 63 -2.37 -25.20 -3.48
N PHE A 64 -3.53 -24.58 -3.20
CA PHE A 64 -3.71 -23.73 -2.03
C PHE A 64 -4.35 -24.51 -0.87
N ARG A 65 -3.73 -24.46 0.31
CA ARG A 65 -4.27 -25.03 1.56
C ARG A 65 -4.67 -23.90 2.50
N TRP A 66 -5.96 -23.57 2.53
CA TRP A 66 -6.50 -22.53 3.40
C TRP A 66 -6.73 -23.05 4.82
N GLY A 67 -6.69 -22.16 5.82
CA GLY A 67 -6.80 -22.54 7.23
C GLY A 67 -5.62 -23.37 7.77
N ALA A 68 -4.60 -23.62 6.95
CA ALA A 68 -3.41 -24.39 7.29
C ALA A 68 -2.31 -23.47 7.84
N LYS A 69 -2.39 -23.13 9.13
CA LYS A 69 -1.34 -22.34 9.78
C LYS A 69 -0.05 -23.15 9.84
N VAL A 70 1.05 -22.58 9.34
CA VAL A 70 2.39 -23.13 9.52
C VAL A 70 2.88 -22.77 10.92
N ASP A 71 3.24 -23.78 11.70
CA ASP A 71 3.67 -23.63 13.10
C ASP A 71 5.20 -23.61 13.24
N GLY A 72 5.94 -24.03 12.20
CA GLY A 72 7.39 -23.99 12.21
C GLY A 72 8.02 -24.59 10.96
N LEU A 73 9.34 -24.45 10.86
CA LEU A 73 10.15 -25.01 9.78
C LEU A 73 10.73 -26.36 10.19
N LEU A 74 10.83 -27.28 9.25
CA LEU A 74 11.56 -28.53 9.47
C LEU A 74 13.08 -28.27 9.40
N PRO A 75 13.89 -29.01 10.17
CA PRO A 75 15.34 -28.84 10.18
C PRO A 75 15.96 -28.93 8.78
N GLY A 76 16.90 -28.03 8.48
CA GLY A 76 17.58 -27.96 7.20
C GLY A 76 16.69 -27.53 6.04
N GLY A 77 15.55 -26.88 6.29
CA GLY A 77 14.68 -26.32 5.25
C GLY A 77 13.86 -27.36 4.47
N LYS A 78 13.76 -28.59 5.00
CA LYS A 78 13.15 -29.75 4.30
C LYS A 78 11.62 -29.80 4.35
N GLY A 79 10.97 -28.64 4.49
CA GLY A 79 9.52 -28.52 4.64
C GLY A 79 9.07 -27.71 5.85
N VAL A 80 7.80 -27.85 6.20
CA VAL A 80 7.11 -27.09 7.25
C VAL A 80 6.24 -28.00 8.12
N ARG A 81 5.92 -27.54 9.32
CA ARG A 81 4.93 -28.17 10.21
C ARG A 81 3.60 -27.42 10.18
N ILE A 82 2.49 -28.14 10.08
CA ILE A 82 1.14 -27.61 10.02
C ILE A 82 0.25 -28.45 10.94
N GLY A 83 -0.27 -27.87 12.03
CA GLY A 83 -1.21 -28.58 12.90
C GLY A 83 -0.62 -29.84 13.56
N GLY A 84 0.70 -29.90 13.73
CA GLY A 84 1.42 -31.06 14.24
C GLY A 84 1.97 -32.00 13.15
N ASP A 85 1.46 -31.92 11.93
CA ASP A 85 1.90 -32.77 10.81
C ASP A 85 3.03 -32.13 9.99
N ASP A 86 3.92 -32.96 9.48
CA ASP A 86 5.05 -32.53 8.65
C ASP A 86 4.68 -32.56 7.16
N VAL A 87 4.86 -31.42 6.47
CA VAL A 87 4.76 -31.31 5.01
C VAL A 87 6.16 -31.15 4.44
N ARG A 88 6.64 -32.17 3.73
CA ARG A 88 7.98 -32.20 3.12
C ARG A 88 8.02 -31.44 1.80
N ALA A 89 9.12 -30.75 1.56
CA ALA A 89 9.44 -30.09 0.29
C ALA A 89 10.96 -29.98 0.12
N ASP A 90 11.42 -29.95 -1.13
CA ASP A 90 12.84 -29.73 -1.46
C ASP A 90 13.26 -28.28 -1.21
N ALA A 91 12.32 -27.34 -1.36
CA ALA A 91 12.50 -25.93 -1.10
C ALA A 91 11.29 -25.34 -0.39
N VAL A 92 11.54 -24.41 0.54
CA VAL A 92 10.52 -23.65 1.26
C VAL A 92 10.79 -22.17 1.06
N VAL A 93 9.79 -21.44 0.56
CA VAL A 93 9.83 -19.97 0.43
C VAL A 93 9.01 -19.34 1.55
N LEU A 94 9.66 -18.49 2.36
CA LEU A 94 9.00 -17.79 3.45
C LEU A 94 8.39 -16.47 2.95
N ALA A 95 7.10 -16.49 2.64
CA ALA A 95 6.33 -15.31 2.19
C ALA A 95 5.28 -14.86 3.24
N ALA A 96 5.54 -15.09 4.53
CA ALA A 96 4.57 -14.88 5.62
C ALA A 96 4.54 -13.44 6.19
N GLY A 97 5.19 -12.46 5.53
CA GLY A 97 5.25 -11.07 5.98
C GLY A 97 5.67 -10.94 7.45
N VAL A 98 4.88 -10.21 8.25
CA VAL A 98 5.13 -10.03 9.70
C VAL A 98 5.03 -11.30 10.54
N GLY A 99 4.56 -12.42 9.96
CA GLY A 99 4.50 -13.73 10.61
C GLY A 99 5.81 -14.51 10.59
N ILE A 100 6.80 -14.11 9.77
CA ILE A 100 8.08 -14.83 9.62
C ILE A 100 8.82 -15.05 10.96
N PRO A 101 8.94 -14.05 11.87
CA PRO A 101 9.66 -14.23 13.13
C PRO A 101 9.12 -15.39 13.99
N ALA A 102 7.80 -15.64 13.96
CA ALA A 102 7.17 -16.73 14.71
C ALA A 102 7.55 -18.13 14.18
N LEU A 103 8.06 -18.23 12.95
CA LEU A 103 8.51 -19.49 12.33
C LEU A 103 9.94 -19.88 12.72
N GLY A 104 10.63 -19.07 13.54
CA GLY A 104 12.01 -19.32 13.95
C GLY A 104 13.06 -18.93 12.89
N ALA A 105 12.66 -18.15 11.88
CA ALA A 105 13.57 -17.54 10.90
C ALA A 105 13.84 -16.08 11.29
N PRO A 106 14.98 -15.76 11.93
CA PRO A 106 15.26 -14.40 12.40
C PRO A 106 15.54 -13.48 11.21
N VAL A 107 14.53 -12.71 10.82
CA VAL A 107 14.66 -11.60 9.87
C VAL A 107 14.58 -10.30 10.67
N PRO A 108 15.53 -9.35 10.52
CA PRO A 108 15.51 -8.10 11.26
C PRO A 108 14.33 -7.22 10.81
N MET A 109 13.19 -7.37 11.48
CA MET A 109 11.95 -6.67 11.17
C MET A 109 11.60 -5.67 12.27
N LYS A 110 11.24 -4.45 11.88
CA LYS A 110 10.65 -3.45 12.78
C LYS A 110 9.13 -3.58 12.75
N ARG A 111 8.50 -3.71 13.92
CA ARG A 111 7.04 -3.60 14.02
C ARG A 111 6.63 -2.14 13.80
N SER A 112 5.82 -1.89 12.78
CA SER A 112 5.29 -0.56 12.47
C SER A 112 3.84 -0.68 11.98
N PRO A 113 2.86 -0.68 12.89
CA PRO A 113 1.46 -0.73 12.51
C PRO A 113 1.07 0.51 11.68
N GLY A 114 0.45 0.29 10.53
CA GLY A 114 -0.17 1.34 9.73
C GLY A 114 -1.66 1.45 10.02
N VAL A 115 -2.24 2.63 9.80
CA VAL A 115 -3.69 2.86 9.89
C VAL A 115 -4.20 3.34 8.53
N LEU A 116 -5.28 2.74 8.08
CA LEU A 116 -6.03 3.15 6.89
C LEU A 116 -7.42 3.59 7.30
N ALA A 117 -7.80 4.80 6.91
CA ALA A 117 -9.16 5.30 7.03
C ALA A 117 -9.88 5.17 5.69
N HIS A 118 -11.15 4.75 5.74
CA HIS A 118 -12.00 4.57 4.56
C HIS A 118 -13.18 5.52 4.63
N THR A 119 -13.55 6.09 3.48
CA THR A 119 -14.74 6.93 3.37
C THR A 119 -15.86 6.19 2.63
N GLN A 120 -17.09 6.64 2.84
CA GLN A 120 -18.16 6.36 1.88
C GLN A 120 -17.84 6.97 0.52
N PRO A 121 -18.46 6.49 -0.58
CA PRO A 121 -18.31 7.10 -1.89
C PRO A 121 -18.74 8.57 -1.88
N LYS A 122 -17.87 9.47 -2.37
CA LYS A 122 -18.27 10.86 -2.61
C LYS A 122 -18.90 11.01 -3.98
N THR A 123 -20.13 11.51 -4.02
CA THR A 123 -20.85 11.91 -5.24
C THR A 123 -20.75 13.43 -5.45
N GLY A 124 -20.97 13.91 -6.68
CA GLY A 124 -21.06 15.35 -6.98
C GLY A 124 -19.75 16.13 -6.88
N THR A 125 -18.60 15.46 -6.77
CA THR A 125 -17.27 16.10 -6.77
C THR A 125 -16.39 15.48 -7.85
N THR A 126 -15.45 16.27 -8.37
CA THR A 126 -14.44 15.77 -9.30
C THR A 126 -13.61 14.69 -8.61
N ARG A 127 -13.55 13.50 -9.22
CA ARG A 127 -12.83 12.36 -8.64
C ARG A 127 -11.32 12.58 -8.71
N MET A 128 -10.64 12.16 -7.65
CA MET A 128 -9.19 12.02 -7.63
C MET A 128 -8.80 10.84 -8.53
N ARG A 129 -7.93 11.09 -9.49
CA ARG A 129 -7.55 10.12 -10.52
C ARG A 129 -6.29 9.36 -10.16
N GLY A 130 -5.35 9.97 -9.45
CA GLY A 130 -4.06 9.42 -9.05
C GLY A 130 -3.98 9.02 -7.57
N LEU A 131 -2.85 8.41 -7.22
CA LEU A 131 -2.37 8.33 -5.84
C LEU A 131 -1.69 9.65 -5.52
N VAL A 132 -2.09 10.31 -4.43
CA VAL A 132 -1.43 11.53 -3.96
C VAL A 132 -0.70 11.22 -2.67
N VAL A 133 0.58 11.59 -2.60
CA VAL A 133 1.43 11.41 -1.43
C VAL A 133 1.91 12.77 -0.97
N ASP A 134 1.54 13.15 0.24
CA ASP A 134 2.18 14.23 0.97
C ASP A 134 3.36 13.65 1.75
N ALA A 135 4.55 13.74 1.14
CA ALA A 135 5.78 13.26 1.73
C ALA A 135 6.20 14.03 2.99
N VAL A 136 5.66 15.23 3.25
CA VAL A 136 5.98 16.03 4.43
C VAL A 136 5.19 15.54 5.64
N SER A 137 3.87 15.35 5.49
CA SER A 137 3.02 14.83 6.57
C SER A 137 3.00 13.30 6.66
N GLY A 138 3.54 12.60 5.65
CA GLY A 138 3.53 11.14 5.59
C GLY A 138 2.15 10.55 5.26
N VAL A 139 1.25 11.37 4.72
CA VAL A 139 -0.12 10.96 4.36
C VAL A 139 -0.17 10.63 2.87
N HIS A 140 -0.87 9.54 2.54
CA HIS A 140 -1.21 9.18 1.17
C HIS A 140 -2.71 9.01 1.02
N PHE A 141 -3.22 9.44 -0.13
CA PHE A 141 -4.63 9.44 -0.46
C PHE A 141 -4.85 8.73 -1.80
N LEU A 142 -5.86 7.88 -1.85
CA LEU A 142 -6.33 7.27 -3.07
C LEU A 142 -7.86 7.23 -3.11
N GLN A 143 -8.47 7.59 -4.25
CA GLN A 143 -9.87 7.29 -4.52
C GLN A 143 -10.00 6.04 -5.42
N ARG A 144 -10.73 5.03 -4.92
CA ARG A 144 -11.07 3.80 -5.63
C ARG A 144 -12.14 4.04 -6.70
N ASN A 145 -12.25 3.10 -7.63
CA ASN A 145 -13.18 3.17 -8.77
C ASN A 145 -14.66 3.16 -8.35
N ASP A 146 -14.99 2.59 -7.19
CA ASP A 146 -16.33 2.64 -6.58
C ASP A 146 -16.66 3.99 -5.92
N GLY A 147 -15.73 4.95 -5.98
CA GLY A 147 -15.87 6.29 -5.39
C GLY A 147 -15.45 6.39 -3.93
N THR A 148 -15.22 5.26 -3.23
CA THR A 148 -14.65 5.27 -1.86
C THR A 148 -13.23 5.82 -1.88
N ALA A 149 -12.79 6.42 -0.79
CA ALA A 149 -11.41 6.85 -0.63
C ALA A 149 -10.71 6.06 0.48
N VAL A 150 -9.40 5.93 0.32
CA VAL A 150 -8.47 5.44 1.32
C VAL A 150 -7.50 6.55 1.65
N VAL A 151 -7.37 6.83 2.94
CA VAL A 151 -6.28 7.63 3.47
C VAL A 151 -5.42 6.71 4.30
N GLY A 152 -4.11 6.78 4.09
CA GLY A 152 -3.14 6.08 4.90
C GLY A 152 -2.04 7.02 5.36
N GLY A 153 -1.41 6.65 6.45
CA GLY A 153 -0.28 7.39 7.01
C GLY A 153 0.28 6.65 8.22
N ASP A 154 1.43 7.10 8.69
CA ASP A 154 1.83 6.75 10.04
C ASP A 154 0.91 7.48 11.05
N LEU A 155 0.86 7.01 12.30
CA LEU A 155 0.03 7.64 13.34
C LEU A 155 0.41 9.12 13.59
N LYS A 156 1.60 9.57 13.17
CA LYS A 156 2.01 10.98 13.29
C LYS A 156 1.32 11.84 12.23
N GLY A 157 1.15 11.33 11.00
CA GLY A 157 0.43 12.01 9.93
C GLY A 157 -1.05 12.30 10.24
N TYR A 158 -1.68 11.49 11.08
CA TYR A 158 -3.07 11.72 11.54
C TYR A 158 -3.20 12.76 12.66
N ALA A 159 -2.11 13.08 13.38
CA ALA A 159 -2.16 14.04 14.49
C ALA A 159 -2.41 15.50 14.06
N VAL A 160 -2.33 15.78 12.75
CA VAL A 160 -2.57 17.11 12.18
C VAL A 160 -4.07 17.37 11.92
N ALA A 161 -4.93 16.35 12.03
CA ALA A 161 -6.36 16.47 11.76
C ALA A 161 -7.24 16.71 13.02
N SER A 162 -6.66 16.80 14.22
CA SER A 162 -7.43 17.03 15.46
C SER A 162 -7.10 18.39 16.10
N SER A 163 -7.62 19.46 15.51
CA SER A 163 -7.95 20.68 16.27
C SER A 163 -9.02 21.50 15.55
N SER A 164 -10.23 20.95 15.44
CA SER A 164 -11.45 21.74 15.45
C SER A 164 -12.36 21.11 16.50
N SER A 165 -12.45 21.79 17.64
CA SER A 165 -13.21 21.40 18.82
C SER A 165 -14.65 21.05 18.49
N MET A 166 -15.07 19.88 18.94
CA MET A 166 -16.46 19.45 19.08
C MET A 166 -17.03 20.04 20.38
N GLU A 167 -16.96 21.37 20.51
CA GLU A 167 -17.56 22.13 21.61
C GLU A 167 -18.34 23.28 20.98
N ASP A 168 -19.49 22.97 20.39
CA ASP A 168 -20.59 23.92 20.09
C ASP A 168 -21.84 23.14 19.61
N ALA A 169 -22.24 22.13 20.39
CA ALA A 169 -23.53 21.47 20.24
C ALA A 169 -23.99 20.89 21.58
N ALA A 170 -24.38 21.77 22.49
CA ALA A 170 -25.22 21.48 23.64
C ALA A 170 -26.21 22.63 23.83
#